data_AF-A0A3A0E8Z7-F1
#
_entry.id   AF-A0A3A0E8Z7-F1
#
_cell.length_a   1.000
_cell.length_b   1.000
_cell.length_c   1.000
_cell.angle_alpha   90.00
_cell.angle_beta   90.00
_cell.angle_gamma   90.00
#
_symmetry.space_group_name_H-M   'P 1'
#
loop_
_entity.id
_entity.type
_entity.pdbx_description
1 polymer ?
#
loop_
_entity_poly.entity_id
_entity_poly.type
_entity_poly.pdbx_seq_one_letter_code
_entity_poly.pdbx_strand_id
1 'polypeptide(L)'
;MTPAPISEERRVPKFHLEVPHTLPSEEAQSRLQRLIEMELDQHKEKLSDLSHSWIGNTLQFAFKTFGFKVAGAVESLDQKVVVNGDIPIAAMMFKGKIESALRERLQRLLR
;
A
#
# COMPACT_ATOMS: atom_id res chain seq x y z
N MET A 1 -33.60 18.83 15.01
CA MET A 1 -32.39 19.17 14.22
C MET A 1 -31.21 18.61 14.97
N THR A 2 -30.83 17.37 14.66
CA THR A 2 -29.71 16.69 15.32
C THR A 2 -28.44 17.12 14.57
N PRO A 3 -27.43 17.69 15.24
CA PRO A 3 -26.19 18.06 14.55
C PRO A 3 -25.54 16.78 14.01
N ALA A 4 -25.18 16.81 12.72
CA ALA A 4 -24.35 15.78 12.11
C ALA A 4 -23.06 15.62 12.94
N PRO A 5 -22.59 14.38 13.20
CA PRO A 5 -21.30 14.19 13.83
C PRO A 5 -20.25 14.86 12.94
N ILE A 6 -19.51 15.78 13.54
CA ILE A 6 -18.27 16.32 12.99
C ILE A 6 -17.44 15.14 12.44
N SER A 7 -17.40 15.04 11.11
CA SER A 7 -16.47 14.16 10.40
C SER A 7 -15.09 14.64 10.79
N GLU A 8 -14.53 14.02 11.82
CA GLU A 8 -13.13 14.13 12.16
C GLU A 8 -12.37 13.50 10.97
N GLU A 9 -12.14 14.30 9.93
CA GLU A 9 -11.03 14.11 8.99
C GLU A 9 -9.75 14.17 9.83
N ARG A 10 -9.49 13.10 10.57
CA ARG A 10 -8.20 12.82 11.17
C ARG A 10 -7.23 12.91 10.01
N ARG A 11 -6.42 13.96 9.95
CA ARG A 11 -5.30 14.08 9.01
C ARG A 11 -4.40 12.88 9.28
N VAL A 12 -4.67 11.78 8.59
CA VAL A 12 -3.84 10.58 8.61
C VAL A 12 -2.55 10.96 7.88
N PRO A 13 -1.39 10.82 8.52
CA PRO A 13 -0.12 11.00 7.86
C PRO A 13 -0.05 10.13 6.61
N LYS A 14 0.29 10.76 5.49
CA LYS A 14 0.52 10.07 4.23
C LYS A 14 2.01 9.80 4.06
N PHE A 15 2.34 8.65 3.49
CA PHE A 15 3.65 8.37 2.95
C PHE A 15 3.57 8.23 1.44
N HIS A 16 4.66 8.57 0.77
CA HIS A 16 4.81 8.53 -0.67
C HIS A 16 6.18 7.95 -0.99
N LEU A 17 6.20 6.95 -1.85
CA LEU A 17 7.41 6.26 -2.29
C LEU A 17 7.35 6.05 -3.80
N GLU A 18 8.40 6.43 -4.50
CA GLU A 18 8.58 6.13 -5.93
C GLU A 18 9.73 5.15 -6.10
N VAL A 19 9.50 4.10 -6.87
CA VAL A 19 10.51 3.09 -7.20
C VAL A 19 10.66 3.04 -8.72
N PRO A 20 11.76 3.58 -9.28
CA PRO A 20 12.01 3.54 -10.71
C PRO A 20 12.36 2.11 -11.18
N HIS A 21 11.94 1.79 -12.40
CA HIS A 21 12.24 0.55 -13.12
C HIS A 21 12.32 0.81 -14.63
N THR A 22 12.55 -0.22 -15.45
CA THR A 22 12.63 -0.09 -16.92
C THR A 22 11.47 -0.76 -17.66
N LEU A 23 10.58 -1.43 -16.93
CA LEU A 23 9.43 -2.15 -17.47
C LEU A 23 8.28 -1.22 -17.91
N PRO A 24 7.46 -1.64 -18.89
CA PRO A 24 6.19 -0.99 -19.19
C PRO A 24 5.17 -1.21 -18.07
N SER A 25 4.16 -0.34 -17.97
CA SER A 25 3.16 -0.37 -16.89
C SER A 25 2.43 -1.71 -16.74
N GLU A 26 2.06 -2.35 -17.86
CA GLU A 26 1.33 -3.63 -17.86
C GLU A 26 2.19 -4.78 -17.29
N GLU A 27 3.48 -4.81 -17.60
CA GLU A 27 4.36 -5.84 -17.08
C GLU A 27 4.66 -5.62 -15.58
N ALA A 28 4.85 -4.36 -15.17
CA ALA A 28 4.97 -4.00 -13.76
C ALA A 28 3.71 -4.40 -12.97
N GLN A 29 2.52 -4.13 -13.51
CA GLN A 29 1.24 -4.54 -12.92
C GLN A 29 1.12 -6.06 -12.80
N SER A 30 1.41 -6.81 -13.86
CA SER A 30 1.35 -8.28 -13.84
C SER A 30 2.28 -8.88 -12.79
N ARG A 31 3.50 -8.33 -12.64
CA ARG A 31 4.43 -8.77 -11.59
C ARG A 31 3.90 -8.44 -10.20
N LEU A 32 3.35 -7.24 -10.00
CA LEU A 32 2.76 -6.82 -8.73
C LEU A 32 1.57 -7.68 -8.33
N GLN A 33 0.70 -8.00 -9.28
CA GLN A 33 -0.46 -8.86 -9.03
C GLN A 33 -0.01 -10.23 -8.51
N ARG A 34 0.95 -10.87 -9.19
CA ARG A 34 1.49 -12.17 -8.75
C ARG A 34 2.14 -12.10 -7.37
N LEU A 35 2.90 -11.04 -7.09
CA LEU A 35 3.53 -10.86 -5.77
C LEU A 35 2.46 -10.76 -4.68
N ILE A 36 1.44 -9.96 -4.91
CA ILE A 36 0.37 -9.70 -3.94
C ILE A 36 -0.43 -10.97 -3.68
N GLU A 37 -0.80 -11.72 -4.73
CA GLU A 37 -1.47 -13.01 -4.56
C GLU A 37 -0.65 -14.00 -3.71
N MET A 38 0.67 -14.04 -3.88
CA MET A 38 1.58 -14.85 -3.05
C MET A 38 1.69 -14.33 -1.61
N GLU A 39 1.96 -13.04 -1.42
CA GLU A 39 2.24 -12.43 -0.12
C GLU A 39 1.01 -12.40 0.78
N LEU A 40 -0.16 -12.13 0.22
CA LEU A 40 -1.41 -12.16 0.97
C LEU A 40 -1.66 -13.56 1.51
N ASP A 41 -1.38 -14.60 0.72
CA ASP A 41 -1.53 -15.98 1.20
C ASP A 41 -0.61 -16.30 2.37
N GLN A 42 0.65 -15.86 2.31
CA GLN A 42 1.64 -16.08 3.38
C GLN A 42 1.41 -15.21 4.64
N HIS A 43 0.74 -14.06 4.50
CA HIS A 43 0.57 -13.10 5.59
C HIS A 43 -0.87 -12.98 6.12
N LYS A 44 -1.84 -13.72 5.56
CA LYS A 44 -3.25 -13.79 6.01
C LYS A 44 -3.39 -14.05 7.52
N GLU A 45 -2.50 -14.85 8.11
CA GLU A 45 -2.56 -15.16 9.55
C GLU A 45 -2.16 -13.97 10.45
N LYS A 46 -1.41 -12.99 9.91
CA LYS A 46 -0.90 -11.83 10.67
C LYS A 46 -1.65 -10.54 10.39
N LEU A 47 -2.50 -10.53 9.36
CA LEU A 47 -3.26 -9.38 8.89
C LEU A 47 -4.76 -9.67 9.04
N SER A 48 -5.49 -8.82 9.74
CA SER A 48 -6.96 -8.88 9.81
C SER A 48 -7.57 -7.83 8.90
N ASP A 49 -8.84 -7.97 8.51
CA ASP A 49 -9.52 -7.00 7.61
C ASP A 49 -8.75 -6.77 6.28
N LEU A 50 -8.02 -7.77 5.81
CA LEU A 50 -7.24 -7.67 4.60
C LEU A 50 -8.17 -7.57 3.39
N SER A 51 -8.06 -6.46 2.65
CA SER A 51 -8.82 -6.20 1.44
C SER A 51 -7.90 -5.57 0.40
N HIS A 52 -8.04 -6.02 -0.84
CA HIS A 52 -7.33 -5.43 -1.97
C HIS A 52 -8.24 -5.43 -3.20
N SER A 53 -8.05 -4.42 -4.05
CA SER A 53 -8.80 -4.29 -5.28
C SER A 53 -7.93 -3.59 -6.33
N TRP A 54 -7.96 -4.11 -7.55
CA TRP A 54 -7.29 -3.49 -8.69
C TRP A 54 -8.29 -2.57 -9.41
N ILE A 55 -7.86 -1.34 -9.67
CA ILE A 55 -8.60 -0.34 -10.44
C ILE A 55 -7.66 0.13 -11.56
N GLY A 56 -7.80 -0.47 -12.75
CA GLY A 56 -6.81 -0.29 -13.81
C GLY A 56 -5.42 -0.74 -13.37
N ASN A 57 -4.46 0.18 -13.42
CA ASN A 57 -3.05 -0.08 -13.06
C ASN A 57 -2.75 0.18 -11.57
N THR A 58 -3.79 0.49 -10.79
CA THR A 58 -3.68 0.89 -9.39
C THR A 58 -4.25 -0.20 -8.48
N LEU A 59 -3.41 -0.75 -7.61
CA LEU A 59 -3.80 -1.65 -6.54
C LEU A 59 -4.15 -0.84 -5.30
N GLN A 60 -5.41 -0.84 -4.90
CA GLN A 60 -5.80 -0.39 -3.58
C GLN A 60 -5.69 -1.54 -2.59
N PHE A 61 -5.13 -1.27 -1.42
CA PHE A 61 -5.02 -2.24 -0.34
C PHE A 61 -5.40 -1.61 0.99
N ALA A 62 -5.97 -2.41 1.88
CA ALA A 62 -6.26 -2.05 3.25
C ALA A 62 -6.12 -3.28 4.14
N PHE A 63 -5.55 -3.11 5.33
CA PHE A 63 -5.45 -4.17 6.32
C PHE A 63 -5.37 -3.58 7.72
N LYS A 64 -5.63 -4.41 8.73
CA LYS A 64 -5.39 -4.11 10.14
C LYS A 64 -4.26 -4.98 10.65
N THR A 65 -3.32 -4.36 11.35
CA THR A 65 -2.22 -5.05 12.03
C THR A 65 -1.93 -4.36 13.35
N PHE A 66 -1.67 -5.12 14.42
CA PHE A 66 -1.43 -4.58 15.77
C PHE A 66 -2.50 -3.56 16.24
N GLY A 67 -3.76 -3.72 15.81
CA GLY A 67 -4.86 -2.79 16.12
C GLY A 67 -4.88 -1.49 15.29
N PHE A 68 -3.92 -1.27 14.39
CA PHE A 68 -3.86 -0.12 13.50
C PHE A 68 -4.35 -0.49 12.09
N LYS A 69 -5.22 0.35 11.53
CA LYS A 69 -5.63 0.25 10.13
C LYS A 69 -4.59 0.94 9.25
N VAL A 70 -4.07 0.22 8.28
CA VAL A 70 -3.18 0.73 7.23
C VAL A 70 -3.92 0.60 5.91
N ALA A 71 -3.91 1.64 5.11
CA ALA A 71 -4.50 1.63 3.77
C ALA A 71 -3.58 2.36 2.80
N GLY A 72 -3.66 2.03 1.53
CA GLY A 72 -2.87 2.69 0.51
C GLY A 72 -3.20 2.21 -0.89
N ALA A 73 -2.46 2.78 -1.84
CA ALA A 73 -2.53 2.45 -3.24
C ALA A 73 -1.11 2.29 -3.81
N VAL A 74 -0.94 1.30 -4.67
CA VAL A 74 0.26 1.09 -5.48
C VAL A 74 -0.14 1.27 -6.94
N GLU A 75 0.44 2.26 -7.60
CA GLU A 75 0.19 2.56 -9.00
C GLU A 75 1.37 2.09 -9.84
N SER A 76 1.05 1.29 -10.86
CA SER A 76 2.02 0.75 -11.80
C SER A 76 2.08 1.66 -13.02
N LEU A 77 3.16 2.43 -13.17
CA LEU A 77 3.37 3.34 -14.28
C LEU A 77 4.50 2.82 -15.17
N ASP A 78 4.66 3.42 -16.34
CA ASP A 78 5.83 3.19 -17.16
C ASP A 78 7.08 3.66 -16.43
N GLN A 79 8.07 2.77 -16.36
CA GLN A 79 9.37 3.04 -15.75
C GLN A 79 9.37 3.43 -14.26
N LYS A 80 8.22 3.38 -13.58
CA LYS A 80 8.15 3.57 -12.13
C LYS A 80 6.90 2.98 -11.50
N VAL A 81 7.02 2.60 -10.24
CA VAL A 81 5.88 2.29 -9.37
C VAL A 81 5.77 3.38 -8.30
N VAL A 82 4.57 3.84 -8.07
CA VAL A 82 4.27 4.85 -7.06
C VAL A 82 3.43 4.22 -5.95
N VAL A 83 3.88 4.34 -4.71
CA VAL A 83 3.15 3.87 -3.53
C VAL A 83 2.71 5.08 -2.72
N ASN A 84 1.42 5.14 -2.43
CA ASN A 84 0.84 6.10 -1.51
C ASN A 84 0.13 5.32 -0.40
N GLY A 85 0.29 5.75 0.85
CA GLY A 85 -0.49 5.11 1.91
C GLY A 85 -0.69 6.01 3.12
N ASP A 86 -1.76 5.70 3.84
CA ASP A 86 -2.18 6.35 5.05
C ASP A 86 -1.71 5.51 6.24
N ILE A 87 -0.86 6.11 7.07
CA ILE A 87 -0.34 5.49 8.29
C ILE A 87 -0.86 6.31 9.48
N PRO A 88 -1.55 5.67 10.45
CA PRO A 88 -1.97 6.35 11.67
C PRO A 88 -0.79 7.00 12.40
N ILE A 89 -1.01 8.16 13.03
CA ILE A 89 0.02 8.90 13.79
C ILE A 89 0.75 7.99 14.78
N ALA A 90 0.00 7.11 15.48
CA ALA A 90 0.53 6.15 16.43
C ALA A 90 1.53 5.13 15.82
N ALA A 91 1.48 4.91 14.50
CA ALA A 91 2.35 4.00 13.77
C ALA A 91 3.48 4.73 13.01
N MET A 92 3.65 6.05 13.15
CA MET A 92 4.68 6.81 12.42
C MET A 92 6.11 6.39 12.76
N MET A 93 6.38 5.87 13.95
CA MET A 93 7.70 5.32 14.28
C MET A 93 8.09 4.12 13.39
N PHE A 94 7.11 3.46 12.78
CA PHE A 94 7.31 2.36 11.83
C PHE A 94 7.35 2.82 10.37
N LYS A 95 6.98 4.08 10.08
CA LYS A 95 6.89 4.61 8.71
C LYS A 95 8.15 4.32 7.90
N GLY A 96 9.32 4.68 8.40
CA GLY A 96 10.59 4.46 7.70
C GLY A 96 10.92 2.97 7.46
N LYS A 97 10.54 2.08 8.39
CA LYS A 97 10.70 0.63 8.21
C LYS A 97 9.74 0.09 7.14
N ILE A 98 8.50 0.58 7.12
CA ILE A 98 7.49 0.23 6.13
C ILE A 98 7.94 0.69 4.73
N GLU A 99 8.35 1.96 4.61
CA GLU A 99 8.87 2.54 3.36
C GLU A 99 10.08 1.76 2.85
N SER A 100 11.04 1.44 3.72
CA SER A 100 12.24 0.68 3.35
C SER A 100 11.90 -0.74 2.90
N ALA A 101 11.04 -1.44 3.64
CA ALA A 101 10.62 -2.80 3.30
C ALA A 101 9.84 -2.88 1.99
N LEU A 102 8.93 -1.92 1.76
CA LEU A 102 8.22 -1.76 0.48
C LEU A 102 9.20 -1.50 -0.65
N ARG A 103 10.10 -0.53 -0.49
CA ARG A 103 11.11 -0.19 -1.49
C ARG A 103 11.95 -1.40 -1.87
N GLU A 104 12.52 -2.11 -0.91
CA GLU A 104 13.34 -3.29 -1.18
C GLU A 104 12.56 -4.38 -1.92
N ARG A 105 11.32 -4.66 -1.50
CA ARG A 105 10.47 -5.66 -2.16
C ARG A 105 10.13 -5.27 -3.60
N LEU A 106 9.74 -4.02 -3.82
CA LEU A 106 9.44 -3.49 -5.15
C LEU A 106 10.68 -3.50 -6.05
N GLN A 107 11.83 -3.08 -5.54
CA GLN A 107 13.08 -3.12 -6.31
C GLN A 107 13.48 -4.54 -6.69
N ARG A 108 13.24 -5.54 -5.83
CA ARG A 108 13.50 -6.95 -6.16
C ARG A 108 12.52 -7.48 -7.22
N LEU A 109 11.26 -7.07 -7.14
CA LEU A 109 10.22 -7.50 -8.08
C LEU A 109 10.40 -6.89 -9.48
N LEU A 110 10.79 -5.62 -9.53
CA LEU A 110 10.83 -4.78 -10.74
C LEU A 110 12.24 -4.70 -11.36
N ARG A 111 13.16 -5.55 -10.91
CA ARG A 111 14.49 -5.71 -11.50
C ARG A 111 14.42 -6.43 -12.85
#